data_AF-A0A8S9ZTN8-F1
#
_entry.id   AF-A0A8S9ZTN8-F1
#
_cell.length_a   1.000
_cell.length_b   1.000
_cell.length_c   1.000
_cell.angle_alpha   90.00
_cell.angle_beta   90.00
_cell.angle_gamma   90.00
#
_symmetry.space_group_name_H-M   'P 1'
#
loop_
_entity.id
_entity.type
_entity.pdbx_description
1 polymer ?
#
loop_
_entity_poly.entity_id
_entity_poly.type
_entity_poly.pdbx_seq_one_letter_code
_entity_poly.pdbx_strand_id
1 'polypeptide(L)'
;MSINLSVSVPFPVLEDQFVFITGSSIDLGSWNARKALKLKKVKDGLWVKKIYLSNSINFIYFIGTYIKTENANKNLVIFKWEEFFKPRCLTYNGLNQALHYVFGEEGEGNVDNFVKKEYQVAFRIPGNLCWKRGMEVDNFENV
;
A
#
# COMPACT_ATOMS: atom_id res chain seq x y z
N MET A 1 -0.12 17.18 -0.21
CA MET A 1 1.09 17.06 0.64
C MET A 1 1.93 15.89 0.15
N SER A 2 3.24 15.85 0.38
CA SER A 2 4.09 14.73 -0.07
C SER A 2 4.63 13.93 1.11
N ILE A 3 4.45 12.61 1.08
CA ILE A 3 4.97 11.68 2.09
C ILE A 3 6.10 10.85 1.48
N ASN A 4 7.16 10.63 2.27
CA ASN A 4 8.21 9.68 1.93
C ASN A 4 7.81 8.30 2.45
N LEU A 5 7.46 7.42 1.52
CA LEU A 5 7.10 6.05 1.78
C LEU A 5 8.33 5.17 1.56
N SER A 6 8.61 4.29 2.52
CA SER A 6 9.71 3.35 2.46
C SER A 6 9.24 1.95 2.79
N VAL A 7 9.84 0.94 2.16
CA VAL A 7 9.56 -0.47 2.39
C VAL A 7 10.87 -1.26 2.46
N SER A 8 11.00 -2.09 3.49
CA SER A 8 12.05 -3.09 3.62
C SER A 8 11.56 -4.42 3.05
N VAL A 9 12.36 -5.06 2.20
CA VAL A 9 12.10 -6.40 1.67
C VAL A 9 13.00 -7.39 2.41
N PRO A 10 12.46 -8.32 3.21
CA PRO A 10 13.25 -9.19 4.10
C PRO A 10 13.95 -10.34 3.38
N PHE A 11 13.96 -10.33 2.05
CA PHE A 11 14.57 -11.36 1.20
C PHE A 11 15.25 -10.72 -0.01
N PRO A 12 16.20 -11.43 -0.66
CA PRO A 12 16.91 -10.90 -1.83
C PRO A 12 15.96 -10.55 -2.98
N VAL A 13 16.12 -9.35 -3.53
CA VAL A 13 15.51 -8.91 -4.80
C VAL A 13 16.60 -8.91 -5.85
N LEU A 14 16.40 -9.66 -6.94
CA LEU A 14 17.39 -9.84 -8.01
C LEU A 14 17.71 -8.50 -8.72
N GLU A 15 18.85 -8.40 -9.39
CA GLU A 15 19.34 -7.15 -9.99
C GLU A 15 18.37 -6.50 -10.98
N ASP A 16 17.66 -7.32 -11.76
CA ASP A 16 16.67 -6.87 -12.75
C ASP A 16 15.23 -6.79 -12.19
N GLN A 17 15.05 -7.04 -10.89
CA GLN A 17 13.76 -6.93 -10.23
C GLN A 17 13.61 -5.58 -9.53
N PHE A 18 12.36 -5.13 -9.45
CA PHE A 18 12.01 -3.89 -8.79
C PHE A 18 10.80 -4.09 -7.88
N VAL A 19 10.75 -3.30 -6.82
CA VAL A 19 9.56 -3.15 -5.99
C VAL A 19 8.67 -2.07 -6.59
N PHE A 20 7.38 -2.36 -6.66
CA PHE A 20 6.34 -1.48 -7.15
C PHE A 20 5.26 -1.29 -6.08
N ILE A 21 4.56 -0.17 -6.17
CA ILE A 21 3.36 0.13 -5.41
C ILE A 21 2.22 0.47 -6.38
N THR A 22 1.07 -0.15 -6.17
CA THR A 22 -0.18 0.23 -6.85
C THR A 22 -1.30 0.38 -5.81
N GLY A 23 -2.33 1.14 -6.15
CA GLY A 23 -3.35 1.50 -5.18
C GLY A 23 -4.56 2.19 -5.77
N SER A 24 -5.44 2.65 -4.89
CA SER A 24 -6.75 3.23 -5.24
C SER A 24 -6.66 4.57 -5.94
N SER A 25 -5.61 5.36 -5.71
CA SER A 25 -5.46 6.67 -6.36
C SER A 25 -4.97 6.55 -7.79
N ILE A 26 -5.30 7.56 -8.60
CA ILE A 26 -4.83 7.69 -9.99
C ILE A 26 -3.30 7.71 -10.03
N ASP A 27 -2.67 8.42 -9.09
CA ASP A 27 -1.20 8.51 -8.99
C ASP A 27 -0.54 7.16 -8.65
N LEU A 28 -1.28 6.22 -8.05
CA LEU A 28 -0.85 4.85 -7.80
C LEU A 28 -1.32 3.86 -8.88
N GLY A 29 -1.89 4.37 -9.98
CA GLY A 29 -2.30 3.59 -11.12
C GLY A 29 -3.69 2.95 -11.01
N SER A 30 -4.50 3.29 -9.99
CA SER A 30 -5.88 2.79 -9.83
C SER A 30 -5.98 1.26 -9.92
N TRP A 31 -5.18 0.56 -9.12
CA TRP A 31 -5.05 -0.91 -9.10
C TRP A 31 -4.56 -1.54 -10.41
N ASN A 32 -4.08 -0.75 -11.37
CA ASN A 32 -3.49 -1.26 -12.60
C ASN A 32 -1.98 -1.40 -12.43
N ALA A 33 -1.50 -2.65 -12.34
CA ALA A 33 -0.08 -2.95 -12.20
C ALA A 33 0.80 -2.34 -13.31
N ARG A 34 0.29 -2.19 -14.55
CA ARG A 34 1.05 -1.57 -15.66
C ARG A 34 1.28 -0.07 -15.44
N LYS A 35 0.46 0.56 -14.60
CA LYS A 35 0.56 1.98 -14.19
C LYS A 35 1.13 2.14 -12.78
N ALA A 36 1.57 1.04 -12.16
CA ALA A 36 2.13 1.07 -10.81
C ALA A 36 3.40 1.94 -10.74
N LEU A 37 3.63 2.52 -9.58
CA LEU A 37 4.84 3.30 -9.34
C LEU A 37 5.99 2.37 -8.97
N LYS A 38 7.07 2.44 -9.75
CA LYS A 38 8.35 1.84 -9.38
C LYS A 38 9.00 2.61 -8.22
N LEU A 39 9.44 1.88 -7.19
CA LEU A 39 10.22 2.40 -6.07
C LEU A 39 11.72 2.49 -6.46
N LYS A 40 12.45 3.35 -5.76
CA LYS A 40 13.91 3.49 -5.89
C LYS A 40 14.60 2.65 -4.82
N LYS A 41 15.49 1.74 -5.20
CA LYS A 41 16.38 1.03 -4.27
C LYS A 41 17.38 2.05 -3.68
N VAL A 42 17.47 2.10 -2.35
CA VAL A 42 18.42 2.98 -1.63
C VAL A 42 19.63 2.19 -1.14
N LYS A 43 19.38 1.01 -0.59
CA LYS A 43 20.37 0.03 -0.16
C LYS A 43 19.75 -1.36 -0.25
N ASP A 44 20.49 -2.40 0.06
CA ASP A 44 19.95 -3.75 0.07
C ASP A 44 18.77 -3.87 1.03
N GLY A 45 17.70 -4.48 0.53
CA GLY A 45 16.42 -4.58 1.22
C GLY A 45 15.59 -3.29 1.27
N LEU A 46 16.15 -2.07 1.12
CA LEU A 46 15.41 -0.82 1.33
C LEU A 46 15.01 -0.10 0.03
N TRP A 47 13.71 0.17 -0.11
CA TRP A 47 13.12 0.81 -1.28
C TRP A 47 12.27 2.01 -0.85
N VAL A 48 12.31 3.10 -1.62
CA VAL A 48 11.61 4.34 -1.28
C VAL A 48 10.86 4.96 -2.45
N LYS A 49 9.80 5.69 -2.14
CA LYS A 49 9.08 6.55 -3.07
C LYS A 49 8.49 7.76 -2.34
N LYS A 50 8.61 8.92 -2.95
CA LYS A 50 7.84 10.10 -2.56
C LYS A 50 6.50 10.04 -3.26
N ILE A 51 5.40 10.06 -2.50
CA ILE A 51 4.03 10.04 -3.01
C ILE A 51 3.29 11.30 -2.59
N TYR A 52 2.36 11.75 -3.43
CA TYR A 52 1.48 12.86 -3.11
C TYR A 52 0.14 12.32 -2.63
N LEU A 53 -0.33 12.87 -1.51
CA LEU A 53 -1.60 12.49 -0.91
C LEU A 53 -2.48 13.73 -0.85
N SER A 54 -3.65 13.59 -1.47
CA SER A 54 -4.78 14.50 -1.32
C SER A 54 -5.82 13.95 -0.34
N ASN A 55 -5.97 12.62 -0.29
CA ASN A 55 -6.94 11.88 0.53
C ASN A 55 -6.32 10.59 1.08
N SER A 56 -7.09 9.85 1.88
CA SER A 56 -6.74 8.48 2.26
C SER A 56 -6.63 7.59 1.02
N ILE A 57 -5.61 6.73 0.99
CA ILE A 57 -5.36 5.80 -0.10
C ILE A 57 -5.27 4.37 0.41
N ASN A 58 -5.65 3.43 -0.44
CA ASN A 58 -5.34 2.02 -0.26
C ASN A 58 -4.26 1.62 -1.26
N PHE A 59 -3.31 0.77 -0.86
CA PHE A 59 -2.23 0.34 -1.73
C PHE A 59 -1.70 -1.05 -1.37
N ILE A 60 -0.97 -1.65 -2.30
CA ILE A 60 -0.28 -2.93 -2.14
C ILE A 60 1.06 -2.88 -2.86
N TYR A 61 2.05 -3.61 -2.34
CA TYR A 61 3.33 -3.77 -3.01
C TYR A 61 3.37 -5.04 -3.88
N PHE A 62 4.23 -5.02 -4.88
CA PHE A 62 4.62 -6.24 -5.60
C PHE A 62 6.05 -6.12 -6.14
N ILE A 63 6.64 -7.26 -6.49
CA ILE A 63 7.94 -7.39 -7.12
C ILE A 63 7.74 -7.85 -8.55
N GLY A 64 8.41 -7.20 -9.48
CA GLY A 64 8.34 -7.51 -10.91
C GLY A 64 9.56 -7.04 -11.69
N THR A 65 9.57 -7.31 -12.99
CA THR A 65 10.59 -6.82 -13.93
C THR A 65 9.97 -6.34 -15.22
N TYR A 66 10.69 -5.49 -15.95
CA TYR A 66 10.33 -5.13 -17.30
C TYR A 66 11.07 -6.02 -18.29
N ILE A 67 10.32 -6.77 -19.09
CA ILE A 67 10.88 -7.47 -20.23
C ILE A 67 11.08 -6.44 -21.34
N LYS A 68 12.33 -6.31 -21.79
CA LYS A 68 12.65 -5.55 -23.00
C LYS A 68 12.07 -6.32 -24.18
N THR A 69 11.12 -5.72 -24.88
CA THR A 69 10.67 -6.22 -26.18
C THR A 69 11.22 -5.32 -27.28
N GLU A 70 11.41 -5.88 -28.46
CA GLU A 70 11.91 -5.16 -29.64
C GLU A 70 11.02 -3.96 -30.00
N ASN A 71 9.73 -4.00 -29.65
CA ASN A 71 8.72 -3.00 -30.02
C ASN A 71 8.54 -1.85 -29.02
N ALA A 72 9.57 -1.50 -28.25
CA ALA A 72 9.58 -0.39 -27.27
C ALA A 72 8.53 -0.46 -26.13
N ASN A 73 7.56 -1.38 -26.21
CA ASN A 73 6.55 -1.61 -25.20
C ASN A 73 7.18 -2.39 -24.04
N LYS A 74 7.33 -1.72 -22.89
CA LYS A 74 7.81 -2.34 -21.65
C LYS A 74 6.72 -3.26 -21.12
N ASN A 75 6.93 -4.56 -21.23
CA ASN A 75 6.03 -5.55 -20.63
C ASN A 75 6.44 -5.79 -19.19
N LEU A 76 5.57 -5.45 -18.25
CA LEU A 76 5.76 -5.73 -16.82
C LEU A 76 5.35 -7.16 -16.53
N VAL A 77 6.26 -7.95 -15.99
CA VAL A 77 5.99 -9.28 -15.43
C VAL A 77 6.08 -9.20 -13.91
N ILE A 78 5.05 -9.71 -13.24
CA ILE A 78 4.94 -9.71 -11.78
C ILE A 78 5.37 -11.08 -11.28
N PHE A 79 6.31 -11.10 -10.34
CA PHE A 79 6.78 -12.33 -9.71
C PHE A 79 6.09 -12.62 -8.38
N LYS A 80 5.89 -11.58 -7.57
CA LYS A 80 5.37 -11.72 -6.22
C LYS A 80 4.53 -10.52 -5.84
N TRP A 81 3.26 -10.74 -5.55
CA TRP A 81 2.46 -9.78 -4.78
C TRP A 81 2.79 -9.91 -3.30
N GLU A 82 2.56 -8.85 -2.56
CA GLU A 82 2.49 -8.92 -1.10
C GLU A 82 1.49 -10.01 -0.67
N GLU A 83 1.89 -10.86 0.27
CA GLU A 83 1.15 -12.09 0.64
C GLU A 83 -0.17 -11.78 1.36
N PHE A 84 -0.33 -10.57 1.89
CA PHE A 84 -1.56 -10.12 2.50
C PHE A 84 -2.52 -9.56 1.44
N PHE A 85 -3.63 -10.27 1.23
CA PHE A 85 -4.72 -9.85 0.35
C PHE A 85 -5.50 -8.63 0.86
N LYS A 86 -5.15 -8.08 2.03
CA LYS A 86 -5.70 -6.83 2.54
C LYS A 86 -4.79 -5.67 2.13
N PRO A 87 -5.27 -4.73 1.28
CA PRO A 87 -4.51 -3.54 0.98
C PRO A 87 -4.21 -2.72 2.22
N ARG A 88 -3.03 -2.10 2.25
CA ARG A 88 -2.62 -1.15 3.28
C ARG A 88 -3.42 0.14 3.11
N CYS A 89 -3.95 0.72 4.19
CA CYS A 89 -4.59 2.03 4.17
C CYS A 89 -3.61 3.07 4.73
N LEU A 90 -3.42 4.16 4.00
CA LEU A 90 -2.71 5.35 4.48
C LEU A 90 -3.70 6.50 4.53
N THR A 91 -3.98 6.98 5.73
CA THR A 91 -4.88 8.09 5.98
C THR A 91 -4.09 9.39 6.07
N TYR A 92 -4.58 10.43 5.40
CA TYR A 92 -4.02 11.76 5.52
C TYR A 92 -4.36 12.35 6.90
N ASN A 93 -3.33 12.60 7.73
CA ASN A 93 -3.48 13.22 9.05
C ASN A 93 -2.85 14.64 9.13
N GLY A 94 -2.40 15.20 8.01
CA GLY A 94 -1.77 16.53 7.96
C GLY A 94 -0.35 16.61 8.51
N LEU A 95 0.27 15.49 8.89
CA LEU A 95 1.66 15.44 9.38
C LEU A 95 2.61 14.91 8.29
N ASN A 96 3.76 15.59 8.09
CA ASN A 96 4.81 15.15 7.15
C ASN A 96 5.61 14.05 7.85
N GLN A 97 5.09 12.83 7.86
CA GLN A 97 5.78 11.69 8.47
C GLN A 97 6.44 10.84 7.39
N ALA A 98 7.66 10.37 7.67
CA ALA A 98 8.25 9.28 6.90
C ALA A 98 7.59 7.98 7.35
N LEU A 99 7.05 7.20 6.42
CA LEU A 99 6.40 5.93 6.73
C LEU A 99 7.28 4.78 6.27
N HIS A 100 7.43 3.80 7.16
CA HIS A 100 8.21 2.60 6.93
C HIS A 100 7.34 1.37 7.02
N TYR A 101 7.46 0.47 6.05
CA TYR A 101 6.76 -0.81 5.99
C TYR A 101 7.74 -1.95 5.76
N VAL A 102 7.31 -3.17 6.05
CA VAL A 102 8.03 -4.39 5.65
C VAL A 102 7.18 -5.16 4.65
N PHE A 103 7.77 -5.50 3.51
CA PHE A 103 7.10 -6.23 2.43
C PHE A 103 6.66 -7.60 2.94
N GLY A 104 5.37 -7.92 2.78
CA GLY A 104 4.84 -9.20 3.22
C GLY A 104 4.58 -9.30 4.71
N GLU A 105 4.58 -8.18 5.46
CA GLU A 105 4.06 -8.08 6.84
C GLU A 105 2.77 -7.26 6.87
N GLU A 106 1.88 -7.49 7.83
CA GLU A 106 0.72 -6.60 8.01
C GLU A 106 1.21 -5.17 8.25
N GLY A 107 0.62 -4.23 7.52
CA GLY A 107 0.92 -2.81 7.70
C GLY A 107 0.30 -2.28 8.97
N GLU A 108 0.96 -2.44 10.10
CA GLU A 108 0.72 -1.60 11.25
C GLU A 108 1.35 -0.22 10.98
N GLY A 109 0.69 0.58 10.14
CA GLY A 109 0.84 2.02 10.26
C GLY A 109 0.39 2.36 11.68
N ASN A 110 1.24 3.04 12.45
CA ASN A 110 1.00 3.40 13.84
C ASN A 110 -0.43 3.95 14.03
N VAL A 111 -1.31 3.12 14.60
CA VAL A 111 -2.68 3.48 14.98
C VAL A 111 -2.88 2.87 16.36
N ASP A 112 -2.91 3.73 17.37
CA ASP A 112 -3.28 3.35 18.72
C ASP A 112 -4.60 2.53 18.71
N ASN A 113 -4.48 1.33 19.29
CA ASN A 113 -5.53 0.36 19.63
C ASN A 113 -6.48 -0.04 18.49
N PHE A 114 -6.28 -1.24 17.91
CA PHE A 114 -7.29 -1.92 17.10
C PHE A 114 -7.58 -3.33 17.65
N VAL A 115 -8.80 -3.52 18.17
CA VAL A 115 -9.28 -4.80 18.70
C VAL A 115 -9.57 -5.75 17.54
N LYS A 116 -8.97 -6.94 17.60
CA LYS A 116 -9.20 -8.08 16.70
C LYS A 116 -10.62 -8.63 16.89
N LYS A 117 -11.60 -8.19 16.11
CA LYS A 117 -12.85 -8.94 15.83
C LYS A 117 -13.51 -8.30 14.63
N GLU A 118 -13.63 -9.05 13.52
CA GLU A 118 -14.45 -8.85 12.31
C GLU A 118 -13.64 -9.02 11.01
N TYR A 119 -13.42 -10.28 10.62
CA TYR A 119 -12.69 -10.64 9.39
C TYR A 119 -13.51 -11.42 8.37
N GLN A 120 -14.85 -11.46 8.45
CA GLN A 120 -15.64 -12.37 7.60
C GLN A 120 -16.47 -11.75 6.47
N VAL A 121 -16.38 -10.45 6.16
CA VAL A 121 -17.35 -9.84 5.21
C VAL A 121 -16.74 -9.12 3.99
N ALA A 122 -15.41 -9.08 3.83
CA ALA A 122 -14.76 -8.20 2.85
C ALA A 122 -14.69 -8.72 1.38
N PHE A 123 -15.64 -9.54 0.91
CA PHE A 123 -15.66 -10.06 -0.47
C PHE A 123 -16.85 -9.64 -1.35
N ARG A 124 -17.70 -8.69 -0.93
CA ARG A 124 -18.86 -8.28 -1.77
C ARG A 124 -18.97 -6.82 -2.18
N ILE A 125 -18.19 -5.88 -1.64
CA ILE A 125 -18.27 -4.47 -2.05
C ILE A 125 -16.85 -3.84 -2.03
N PRO A 126 -16.25 -3.48 -3.18
CA PRO A 126 -14.88 -2.92 -3.23
C PRO A 126 -14.75 -1.47 -2.72
N GLY A 127 -15.80 -0.91 -2.10
CA GLY A 127 -15.94 0.53 -1.92
C GLY A 127 -15.55 1.12 -0.56
N ASN A 128 -15.47 0.33 0.53
CA ASN A 128 -15.61 0.92 1.88
C ASN A 128 -14.52 0.53 2.90
N LEU A 129 -13.28 0.25 2.49
CA LEU A 129 -12.23 -0.17 3.45
C LEU A 129 -11.50 0.97 4.20
N CYS A 130 -11.75 2.25 3.85
CA CYS A 130 -11.31 3.38 4.69
C CYS A 130 -12.54 4.28 5.00
N TRP A 131 -13.45 3.86 5.88
CA TRP A 131 -14.41 4.78 6.51
C TRP A 131 -14.25 4.81 8.05
N LYS A 132 -13.93 6.03 8.50
CA LYS A 132 -14.13 6.71 9.78
C LYS A 132 -14.46 5.88 11.05
N ARG A 133 -13.53 5.96 12.01
CA ARG A 133 -13.78 5.96 13.46
C ARG A 133 -14.37 7.33 13.82
N GLY A 134 -15.61 7.42 14.30
CA GLY A 134 -16.20 8.67 14.80
C GLY A 134 -17.74 8.70 14.81
N MET A 135 -18.27 8.73 16.04
CA MET A 135 -19.68 8.88 16.45
C MET A 135 -20.54 7.60 16.49
N GLU A 136 -20.23 6.71 17.43
CA GLU A 136 -21.31 6.21 18.31
C GLU A 136 -21.31 7.13 19.53
N VAL A 137 -22.36 7.93 19.66
CA VAL A 137 -22.68 8.58 20.92
C VAL A 137 -23.43 7.53 21.71
N ASP A 138 -22.82 7.05 22.77
CA ASP A 138 -23.49 6.27 23.81
C ASP A 138 -24.76 7.02 24.25
N ASN A 139 -25.90 6.36 24.18
CA ASN A 139 -27.06 6.64 25.01
C ASN A 139 -27.85 5.34 25.18
N PHE A 140 -27.28 4.43 25.97
CA PHE A 140 -28.05 3.52 26.79
C PHE A 140 -27.73 3.83 28.25
N GLU A 141 -28.46 4.78 28.83
CA GLU A 141 -28.72 4.82 30.26
C GLU A 141 -30.24 4.92 30.50
N ASN A 142 -30.77 3.79 30.95
CA ASN A 142 -31.69 3.63 32.08
C ASN A 142 -33.08 4.32 32.09
N VAL A 143 -34.07 3.43 32.30
CA VAL A 143 -35.49 3.57 32.72
C VAL A 143 -36.53 3.62 31.60
#